data_AF-A0A2E1BVL2-F1
#
_entry.id   AF-A0A2E1BVL2-F1
#
_cell.length_a   1.000
_cell.length_b   1.000
_cell.length_c   1.000
_cell.angle_alpha   90.00
_cell.angle_beta   90.00
_cell.angle_gamma   90.00
#
_symmetry.space_group_name_H-M   'P 1'
#
loop_
_entity.id
_entity.type
_entity.pdbx_description
1 polymer ?
#
loop_
_entity_poly.entity_id
_entity_poly.type
_entity_poly.pdbx_seq_one_letter_code
_entity_poly.pdbx_strand_id
1 'polypeptide(L)'
;MFKLLILLVYLVPNFSYADSTVGESLFNRNCATCHKRTAPNIIGTKLNSSTFLMIVKNGRAGTMMGSFKSKFSDDEILNIYSYLSGK
;
A
#
# COMPACT_ATOMS: atom_id res chain seq x y z
N MET A 1 24.40 24.44 -27.76
CA MET A 1 23.20 25.01 -27.10
C MET A 1 22.22 23.91 -26.68
N PHE A 2 22.69 22.86 -25.99
CA PHE A 2 21.87 21.70 -25.55
C PHE A 2 22.01 21.41 -24.05
N LYS A 3 22.77 22.25 -23.32
CA LYS A 3 23.09 22.03 -21.89
C LYS A 3 22.00 22.54 -20.94
N LEU A 4 21.07 23.36 -21.43
CA LEU A 4 20.02 23.98 -20.61
C LEU A 4 18.76 23.10 -20.48
N LEU A 5 18.58 22.10 -21.35
CA LEU A 5 17.39 21.25 -21.36
C LEU A 5 17.40 20.15 -20.27
N ILE A 6 18.59 19.75 -19.80
CA ILE A 6 18.76 18.66 -18.82
C ILE A 6 18.35 19.10 -17.40
N LEU A 7 18.36 20.40 -17.09
CA LEU A 7 18.05 20.88 -15.74
C LEU A 7 16.57 20.76 -15.37
N LEU A 8 15.66 20.77 -16.35
CA LEU A 8 14.20 20.76 -16.11
C LEU A 8 13.65 19.38 -15.70
N VAL A 9 14.35 18.28 -16.03
CA VAL A 9 13.92 16.91 -15.69
C VAL A 9 14.09 16.62 -14.18
N TYR A 10 14.91 17.38 -13.47
CA TYR A 10 15.11 17.21 -12.02
C TYR A 10 14.06 17.92 -11.15
N LEU A 11 13.18 18.72 -11.74
CA LEU A 11 12.12 19.47 -11.04
C LEU A 11 10.74 18.82 -11.13
N VAL A 12 10.58 17.72 -11.88
CA VAL A 12 9.31 16.98 -11.87
C VAL A 12 9.22 16.20 -10.57
N PRO A 13 8.22 16.48 -9.71
CA PRO A 13 7.96 15.64 -8.55
C PRO A 13 7.69 14.22 -9.03
N ASN A 14 8.38 13.26 -8.45
CA ASN A 14 8.11 11.85 -8.67
C ASN A 14 6.74 11.54 -8.07
N PHE A 15 5.69 11.71 -8.87
CA PHE A 15 4.38 11.17 -8.54
C PHE A 15 4.49 9.65 -8.60
N SER A 16 4.64 9.03 -7.42
CA SER A 16 4.62 7.58 -7.30
C SER A 16 3.17 7.10 -7.38
N TYR A 17 2.84 6.39 -8.45
CA TYR A 17 1.56 5.71 -8.54
C TYR A 17 1.60 4.41 -7.73
N ALA A 18 0.42 3.95 -7.31
CA ALA A 18 0.35 2.68 -6.61
C ALA A 18 0.78 1.52 -7.53
N ASP A 19 1.71 0.70 -7.07
CA ASP A 19 2.27 -0.44 -7.78
C ASP A 19 1.73 -1.75 -7.19
N SER A 20 0.88 -2.44 -7.96
CA SER A 20 0.25 -3.69 -7.55
C SER A 20 1.23 -4.87 -7.43
N THR A 21 2.37 -4.84 -8.13
CA THR A 21 3.41 -5.89 -8.01
C THR A 21 4.14 -5.75 -6.68
N VAL A 22 4.49 -4.51 -6.30
CA VAL A 22 5.04 -4.21 -4.97
C VAL A 22 4.01 -4.58 -3.90
N GLY A 23 2.74 -4.20 -4.11
CA GLY A 23 1.62 -4.52 -3.24
C GLY A 23 1.44 -6.01 -2.98
N GLU A 24 1.50 -6.84 -4.02
CA GLU A 24 1.43 -8.30 -3.91
C GLU A 24 2.55 -8.85 -3.03
N SER A 25 3.79 -8.42 -3.28
CA SER A 25 4.96 -8.86 -2.53
C SER A 25 4.87 -8.48 -1.05
N LEU A 26 4.41 -7.26 -0.74
CA LEU A 26 4.19 -6.82 0.64
C LEU A 26 3.04 -7.59 1.31
N PHE A 27 1.94 -7.83 0.60
CA PHE A 27 0.81 -8.61 1.08
C PHE A 27 1.22 -10.04 1.44
N ASN A 28 1.91 -10.73 0.53
CA ASN A 28 2.32 -12.12 0.71
C ASN A 28 3.31 -12.28 1.89
N ARG A 29 4.18 -11.30 2.14
CA ARG A 29 5.17 -11.36 3.24
C ARG A 29 4.58 -11.01 4.61
N ASN A 30 3.54 -10.17 4.68
CA ASN A 30 3.13 -9.56 5.95
C ASN A 30 1.66 -9.81 6.30
N CYS A 31 0.78 -9.73 5.32
CA CYS A 31 -0.67 -9.77 5.54
C CYS A 31 -1.21 -11.20 5.40
N ALA A 32 -0.67 -11.96 4.44
CA ALA A 32 -1.14 -13.30 4.10
C ALA A 32 -1.01 -14.30 5.26
N THR A 33 -0.07 -14.09 6.19
CA THR A 33 0.12 -14.90 7.40
C THR A 33 -1.18 -15.09 8.18
N CYS A 34 -2.02 -14.04 8.25
CA CYS A 34 -3.34 -14.12 8.85
C CYS A 34 -4.44 -14.18 7.79
N HIS A 35 -4.41 -13.31 6.78
CA HIS A 35 -5.51 -13.12 5.82
C HIS A 35 -5.69 -14.26 4.79
N LYS A 36 -4.75 -15.21 4.70
CA LYS A 36 -4.94 -16.48 3.96
C LYS A 36 -5.23 -17.67 4.87
N ARG A 37 -5.36 -17.47 6.19
CA ARG A 37 -5.44 -18.56 7.17
C ARG A 37 -6.54 -18.34 8.22
N THR A 38 -6.32 -17.41 9.13
CA THR A 38 -7.12 -17.24 10.37
C THR A 38 -7.94 -15.95 10.40
N ALA A 39 -7.67 -15.00 9.50
CA ALA A 39 -8.40 -13.75 9.36
C ALA A 39 -9.24 -13.76 8.07
N PRO A 40 -10.28 -12.90 7.96
CA PRO A 40 -11.09 -12.79 6.75
C PRO A 40 -10.23 -12.55 5.52
N ASN A 41 -10.59 -13.19 4.40
CA ASN A 41 -9.95 -12.93 3.12
C ASN A 41 -10.27 -11.48 2.67
N ILE A 42 -9.24 -10.73 2.32
CA ILE A 42 -9.33 -9.34 1.89
C ILE A 42 -8.93 -9.12 0.42
N ILE A 43 -8.62 -10.19 -0.32
CA ILE A 43 -8.51 -10.12 -1.79
C ILE A 43 -9.87 -9.69 -2.34
N GLY A 44 -9.89 -8.71 -3.24
CA GLY A 44 -11.11 -8.12 -3.80
C GLY A 44 -11.82 -7.14 -2.87
N THR A 45 -11.11 -6.58 -1.89
CA THR A 45 -11.67 -5.63 -0.90
C THR A 45 -12.50 -4.53 -1.56
N LYS A 46 -13.64 -4.19 -0.93
CA LYS A 46 -14.54 -3.11 -1.35
C LYS A 46 -14.39 -1.85 -0.49
N LEU A 47 -13.44 -1.85 0.45
CA LEU A 47 -13.10 -0.64 1.18
C LEU A 47 -12.57 0.41 0.21
N ASN A 48 -12.84 1.68 0.49
CA ASN A 48 -12.11 2.75 -0.17
C ASN A 48 -10.67 2.83 0.38
N SER A 49 -9.76 3.43 -0.40
CA SER A 49 -8.33 3.50 -0.06
C SER A 49 -8.05 4.20 1.26
N SER A 50 -8.79 5.27 1.59
CA SER A 50 -8.61 6.03 2.84
C SER A 50 -8.98 5.19 4.07
N THR A 51 -10.09 4.47 4.02
CA THR A 51 -10.49 3.54 5.08
C THR A 51 -9.50 2.39 5.23
N PHE A 52 -9.03 1.82 4.11
CA PHE A 52 -8.01 0.77 4.14
C PHE A 52 -6.72 1.27 4.79
N LEU A 53 -6.22 2.43 4.36
CA LEU A 53 -5.03 3.08 4.91
C LEU A 53 -5.16 3.32 6.41
N MET A 54 -6.29 3.87 6.85
CA MET A 54 -6.56 4.12 8.27
C MET A 54 -6.50 2.83 9.10
N ILE A 55 -7.14 1.76 8.63
CA ILE A 55 -7.18 0.47 9.35
C ILE A 55 -5.78 -0.15 9.40
N VAL A 56 -5.03 -0.17 8.30
CA VAL A 56 -3.69 -0.76 8.30
C VAL A 56 -2.73 0.04 9.17
N LYS A 57 -2.81 1.38 9.14
CA LYS A 57 -1.97 2.23 10.00
C LYS A 57 -2.29 2.04 11.47
N ASN A 58 -3.56 2.04 11.85
CA ASN A 58 -3.94 2.12 13.27
C ASN A 58 -4.30 0.75 13.88
N GLY A 59 -4.49 -0.27 13.06
CA GLY A 59 -5.11 -1.51 13.47
C GLY A 59 -6.61 -1.36 13.74
N ARG A 60 -7.20 -2.39 14.34
CA ARG A 60 -8.60 -2.40 14.80
C ARG A 60 -8.66 -2.85 16.24
N ALA A 61 -9.03 -1.93 17.13
CA ALA A 61 -9.16 -2.19 18.56
C ALA A 61 -10.08 -3.40 18.85
N GLY A 62 -9.69 -4.21 19.84
CA GLY A 62 -10.41 -5.43 20.20
C GLY A 62 -10.24 -6.59 19.21
N THR A 63 -9.30 -6.51 18.26
CA THR A 63 -8.99 -7.59 17.31
C THR A 63 -7.50 -7.87 17.26
N MET A 64 -7.10 -8.94 16.57
CA MET A 64 -5.68 -9.24 16.30
C MET A 64 -5.06 -8.35 15.21
N MET A 65 -5.85 -7.50 14.52
CA MET A 65 -5.33 -6.60 13.50
C MET A 65 -4.62 -5.42 14.17
N GLY A 66 -3.31 -5.58 14.42
CA GLY A 66 -2.45 -4.55 15.00
C GLY A 66 -2.12 -3.39 14.05
N SER A 67 -1.44 -2.39 14.59
CA SER A 67 -0.95 -1.23 13.84
C SER A 67 0.28 -1.59 12.99
N PHE A 68 0.30 -1.13 11.74
CA PHE A 68 1.47 -1.23 10.85
C PHE A 68 2.12 0.14 10.55
N LYS A 69 1.72 1.21 11.26
CA LYS A 69 2.22 2.58 11.02
C LYS A 69 3.74 2.71 11.11
N SER A 70 4.40 1.91 11.95
CA SER A 70 5.87 1.92 12.08
C SER A 70 6.59 1.06 11.03
N LYS A 71 5.84 0.25 10.26
CA LYS A 71 6.40 -0.73 9.33
C LYS A 71 6.23 -0.35 7.87
N PHE A 72 5.18 0.38 7.54
CA PHE A 72 4.88 0.80 6.17
C PHE A 72 4.62 2.30 6.10
N SER A 73 5.12 2.90 5.03
CA SER A 73 4.70 4.20 4.55
C SER A 73 3.27 4.16 3.98
N ASP A 74 2.67 5.33 3.78
CA ASP A 74 1.32 5.42 3.21
C ASP A 74 1.29 4.88 1.77
N ASP A 75 2.33 5.14 0.97
CA ASP A 75 2.47 4.64 -0.40
C ASP A 75 2.57 3.11 -0.45
N GLU A 76 3.31 2.49 0.46
CA GLU A 76 3.38 1.03 0.54
C GLU A 76 2.04 0.40 0.91
N ILE A 77 1.27 1.04 1.79
CA ILE A 77 -0.09 0.58 2.13
C ILE A 77 -1.03 0.75 0.93
N LEU A 78 -0.88 1.83 0.15
CA LEU A 78 -1.64 2.05 -1.07
C LEU A 78 -1.26 1.07 -2.19
N ASN A 79 0.01 0.66 -2.29
CA ASN A 79 0.45 -0.43 -3.16
C ASN A 79 -0.27 -1.74 -2.83
N ILE A 80 -0.29 -2.11 -1.53
CA ILE A 80 -1.04 -3.29 -1.05
C ILE A 80 -2.53 -3.15 -1.40
N TYR A 81 -3.12 -1.98 -1.19
CA TYR A 81 -4.52 -1.72 -1.56
C TYR A 81 -4.78 -1.89 -3.06
N SER A 82 -3.89 -1.40 -3.93
CA SER A 82 -4.00 -1.54 -5.38
C SER A 82 -4.10 -3.01 -5.77
N TYR A 83 -3.13 -3.81 -5.29
CA TYR A 83 -3.13 -5.27 -5.46
C TYR A 83 -4.44 -5.92 -4.97
N LEU A 84 -4.86 -5.61 -3.76
CA LEU A 84 -6.05 -6.23 -3.17
C LEU A 84 -7.35 -5.82 -3.86
N SER A 85 -7.47 -4.58 -4.32
CA SER A 85 -8.68 -4.08 -4.96
C SER A 85 -8.77 -4.44 -6.44
N GLY A 86 -7.70 -5.01 -7.02
CA GLY A 86 -7.60 -5.32 -8.45
C GLY A 86 -7.51 -4.05 -9.31
N LYS A 87 -6.91 -2.99 -8.76
CA LYS A 87 -6.70 -1.69 -9.42
C LYS A 87 -5.23 -1.45 -9.69
#